data_AF-A0AA39TPJ2-F1
#
_entry.id   AF-A0AA39TPJ2-F1
#
_cell.length_a   1.000
_cell.length_b   1.000
_cell.length_c   1.000
_cell.angle_alpha   90.00
_cell.angle_beta   90.00
_cell.angle_gamma   90.00
#
_symmetry.space_group_name_H-M   'P 1'
#
loop_
_entity.id
_entity.type
_entity.pdbx_description
1 polymer ?
#
loop_
_entity_poly.entity_id
_entity_poly.type
_entity_poly.pdbx_seq_one_letter_code
_entity_poly.pdbx_strand_id
1 'polypeptide(L)'
;MVFRHQIFWAKDTSKTVPVFACWFSGQKTGTPQQCNIDWCIRVRLCSNLLSESGFDESNKSDKIILRSVPFHSWPGRRPKEKFCFVKEKDGFVQAFNACQGKDTRKEFLAKRKAGVKARKDWADSVSENRSKELEDIRKQRSKAIESRLTSLGHGKEIEYLKDLEKTGSLSERRGLILFSDQWEVKQSKPLTDKNWNSIEGTMLEYMQDVKTHRLKKERNELLSARRSLIADEWRSCRSPSNEFQPSLLDIWLWKEMKYFIDLPPSITVTTEMVRDAMTLRLPAFITSWRDERLLEMSCTMG
;
A
#
# COMPACT_ATOMS: atom_id res chain seq x y z
N MET A 1 -4.74 32.50 8.25
CA MET A 1 -5.93 32.04 9.00
C MET A 1 -5.78 30.55 9.29
N VAL A 2 -5.41 30.19 10.52
CA VAL A 2 -5.20 28.79 10.94
C VAL A 2 -6.29 28.46 11.97
N PHE A 3 -7.27 27.64 11.57
CA PHE A 3 -8.29 27.13 12.46
C PHE A 3 -7.68 26.05 13.37
N ARG A 4 -7.25 26.44 14.58
CA ARG A 4 -6.99 25.50 15.68
C ARG A 4 -8.33 24.95 16.15
N HIS A 5 -8.62 23.69 15.83
CA HIS A 5 -9.69 22.95 16.51
C HIS A 5 -9.27 22.72 17.96
N GLN A 6 -9.75 23.58 18.86
CA GLN A 6 -9.74 23.32 20.30
C GLN A 6 -10.74 22.20 20.58
N ILE A 7 -10.24 20.99 20.84
CA ILE A 7 -11.02 19.92 21.45
C ILE A 7 -11.28 20.35 22.90
N PHE A 8 -12.48 20.85 23.17
CA PHE A 8 -12.97 21.11 24.51
C PHE A 8 -13.17 19.77 25.22
N TRP A 9 -12.25 19.44 26.14
CA TRP A 9 -12.51 18.43 27.15
C TRP A 9 -13.51 19.02 28.14
N ALA A 10 -14.78 18.57 28.07
CA ALA A 10 -15.70 18.77 29.17
C ALA A 10 -15.09 18.10 30.42
N LYS A 11 -14.62 18.92 31.35
CA LYS A 11 -14.16 18.47 32.67
C LYS A 11 -15.38 17.98 33.45
N ASP A 12 -15.65 16.68 33.40
CA ASP A 12 -16.45 16.03 34.44
C ASP A 12 -15.58 15.99 35.71
N THR A 13 -15.78 16.96 36.60
CA THR A 13 -14.98 17.20 37.81
C THR A 13 -15.27 16.21 38.95
N SER A 14 -15.98 15.11 38.70
CA SER A 14 -16.42 14.20 39.79
C SER A 14 -15.60 12.92 39.97
N LYS A 15 -14.59 12.61 39.15
CA LYS A 15 -13.74 11.41 39.34
C LYS A 15 -12.29 11.63 38.89
N THR A 16 -11.41 11.97 39.83
CA THR A 16 -9.97 11.70 39.71
C THR A 16 -9.75 10.21 39.50
N VAL A 17 -9.44 9.81 38.26
CA VAL A 17 -9.02 8.44 37.95
C VAL A 17 -7.55 8.31 38.36
N PRO A 18 -7.20 7.42 39.29
CA PRO A 18 -5.81 7.18 39.64
C PRO A 18 -5.08 6.59 38.43
N VAL A 19 -4.02 7.27 37.98
CA VAL A 19 -3.03 6.72 37.06
C VAL A 19 -2.26 5.65 37.83
N PHE A 20 -2.77 4.42 37.83
CA PHE A 20 -2.08 3.27 38.43
C PHE A 20 -0.84 2.94 37.59
N ALA A 21 0.33 3.31 38.09
CA ALA A 21 1.61 2.77 37.64
C ALA A 21 1.69 1.30 38.05
N CYS A 22 1.63 0.38 37.09
CA CYS A 22 1.89 -1.02 37.33
C CYS A 22 3.41 -1.22 37.38
N TRP A 23 3.95 -1.41 38.58
CA TRP A 23 5.35 -1.80 38.79
C TRP A 23 5.50 -3.27 38.37
N PHE A 24 6.23 -3.51 37.28
CA PHE A 24 6.58 -4.85 36.83
C PHE A 24 7.78 -5.37 37.62
N SER A 25 7.58 -6.43 38.40
CA SER A 25 8.65 -7.19 39.04
C SER A 25 9.31 -8.13 38.02
N GLY A 26 10.47 -7.73 37.50
CA GLY A 26 11.59 -8.61 37.19
C GLY A 26 11.39 -9.79 36.22
N GLN A 27 11.22 -9.51 34.92
CA GLN A 27 11.79 -10.38 33.88
C GLN A 27 12.48 -9.52 32.82
N LYS A 28 13.80 -9.64 32.75
CA LYS A 28 14.67 -8.93 31.80
C LYS A 28 14.65 -9.69 30.46
N THR A 29 13.78 -9.31 29.53
CA THR A 29 14.00 -9.55 28.10
C THR A 29 13.84 -8.22 27.35
N GLY A 30 14.93 -7.80 26.71
CA GLY A 30 15.25 -6.41 26.36
C GLY A 30 14.55 -5.83 25.14
N THR A 31 13.23 -5.96 25.01
CA THR A 31 12.44 -5.08 24.15
C THR A 31 11.32 -4.45 24.96
N PRO A 32 11.16 -3.11 24.97
CA PRO A 32 10.01 -2.49 25.60
C PRO A 32 8.76 -2.98 24.87
N GLN A 33 8.11 -3.99 25.45
CA GLN A 33 6.85 -4.51 24.95
C GLN A 33 5.87 -3.35 24.93
N GLN A 34 5.52 -2.92 23.72
CA GLN A 34 4.53 -1.88 23.51
C GLN A 34 3.19 -2.45 23.98
N CYS A 35 2.85 -2.26 25.26
CA CYS A 35 1.62 -2.78 25.82
C CYS A 35 0.44 -2.08 25.17
N ASN A 36 -0.30 -2.80 24.33
CA ASN A 36 -1.53 -2.31 23.74
C ASN A 36 -2.56 -2.04 24.86
N ILE A 37 -3.14 -0.84 24.85
CA ILE A 37 -4.27 -0.48 25.72
C ILE A 37 -5.52 -1.02 25.02
N ASP A 38 -6.27 -1.86 25.72
CA ASP A 38 -7.60 -2.23 25.26
C ASP A 38 -8.59 -1.16 25.73
N TRP A 39 -9.15 -0.41 24.78
CA TRP A 39 -10.06 0.68 25.08
C TRP A 39 -11.42 0.21 25.62
N CYS A 40 -11.86 -1.00 25.29
CA CYS A 40 -13.15 -1.54 25.75
C CYS A 40 -13.12 -1.83 27.25
N ILE A 41 -12.03 -2.46 27.72
CA ILE A 41 -11.82 -2.80 29.15
C ILE A 41 -10.99 -1.76 29.91
N ARG A 42 -10.43 -0.75 29.22
CA ARG A 42 -9.59 0.34 29.77
C ARG A 42 -8.40 -0.13 30.60
N VAL A 43 -7.87 -1.31 30.30
CA VAL A 43 -6.71 -1.86 30.98
C VAL A 43 -5.57 -2.07 29.99
N ARG A 44 -4.35 -1.87 30.48
CA ARG A 44 -3.18 -2.42 29.80
C ARG A 44 -3.27 -3.93 29.95
N LEU A 45 -3.27 -4.57 28.79
CA LEU A 45 -3.33 -6.00 28.69
C LEU A 45 -2.12 -6.62 29.41
N CYS A 46 -2.37 -7.27 30.55
CA CYS A 46 -1.38 -7.95 31.40
C CYS A 46 -1.87 -9.37 31.72
N SER A 47 -1.10 -10.14 32.49
CA SER A 47 -1.38 -11.55 32.80
C SER A 47 -2.69 -11.82 33.55
N ASN A 48 -3.40 -10.80 34.05
CA ASN A 48 -4.60 -10.94 34.89
C ASN A 48 -5.91 -10.88 34.08
N LEU A 49 -6.00 -11.67 33.02
CA LEU A 49 -7.19 -11.79 32.18
C LEU A 49 -7.76 -13.21 32.23
N LEU A 50 -9.08 -13.32 32.17
CA LEU A 50 -9.79 -14.61 32.05
C LEU A 50 -10.18 -14.84 30.59
N SER A 51 -9.86 -16.05 30.10
CA SER A 51 -10.29 -16.51 28.78
C SER A 51 -11.77 -16.85 28.76
N GLU A 52 -12.44 -16.52 27.66
CA GLU A 52 -13.81 -16.93 27.32
C GLU A 52 -13.97 -18.45 27.29
N SER A 53 -12.89 -19.20 26.97
CA SER A 53 -12.92 -20.67 26.92
C SER A 53 -13.17 -21.35 28.27
N GLY A 54 -12.99 -20.63 29.38
CA GLY A 54 -13.33 -21.12 30.72
C GLY A 54 -14.81 -21.03 31.07
N PHE A 55 -15.66 -20.55 30.16
CA PHE A 55 -17.09 -20.38 30.36
C PHE A 55 -17.87 -21.40 29.51
N ASP A 56 -18.89 -22.00 30.12
CA ASP A 56 -19.75 -22.96 29.45
C ASP A 56 -21.03 -22.26 28.93
N GLU A 57 -21.21 -22.15 27.62
CA GLU A 57 -22.41 -21.52 27.03
C GLU A 57 -23.72 -22.26 27.36
N SER A 58 -23.64 -23.54 27.72
CA SER A 58 -24.80 -24.32 28.18
C SER A 58 -25.23 -23.90 29.60
N ASN A 59 -24.29 -23.40 30.41
CA ASN A 59 -24.57 -22.88 31.74
C ASN A 59 -25.23 -21.49 31.66
N LYS A 60 -26.39 -21.37 32.31
CA LYS A 60 -27.18 -20.12 32.33
C LYS A 60 -26.43 -18.96 32.99
N SER A 61 -25.63 -19.18 34.05
CA SER A 61 -24.86 -18.10 34.69
C SER A 61 -23.79 -17.58 33.76
N ASP A 62 -23.07 -18.48 33.10
CA ASP A 62 -21.96 -18.16 32.22
C ASP A 62 -22.45 -17.41 30.99
N LYS A 63 -23.57 -17.87 30.40
CA LYS A 63 -24.26 -17.16 29.32
C LYS A 63 -24.69 -15.73 29.70
N ILE A 64 -25.07 -15.50 30.96
CA ILE A 64 -25.39 -14.16 31.46
C ILE A 64 -24.12 -13.30 31.58
N ILE A 65 -23.03 -13.87 32.09
CA ILE A 65 -21.72 -13.21 32.23
C ILE A 65 -21.19 -12.81 30.84
N LEU A 66 -21.15 -13.74 29.89
CA LEU A 66 -20.68 -13.52 28.51
C LEU A 66 -21.40 -12.37 27.80
N ARG A 67 -22.67 -12.12 28.15
CA ARG A 67 -23.49 -11.04 27.55
C ARG A 67 -23.44 -9.72 28.31
N SER A 68 -22.92 -9.71 29.54
CA SER A 68 -23.05 -8.58 30.47
C SER A 68 -21.71 -8.04 30.97
N VAL A 69 -20.62 -8.75 30.70
CA VAL A 69 -19.23 -8.34 30.93
C VAL A 69 -18.58 -8.10 29.56
N PRO A 70 -17.75 -7.05 29.40
CA PRO A 70 -17.03 -6.82 28.16
C PRO A 70 -15.98 -7.91 27.93
N PHE A 71 -16.14 -8.64 26.82
CA PHE A 71 -15.15 -9.57 26.29
C PHE A 71 -14.56 -8.97 25.01
N HIS A 72 -13.23 -8.99 24.88
CA HIS A 72 -12.54 -8.49 23.69
C HIS A 72 -11.51 -9.50 23.18
N SER A 73 -11.35 -9.54 21.85
CA SER A 73 -10.38 -10.41 21.18
C SER A 73 -8.97 -9.85 21.30
N TRP A 74 -7.99 -10.71 21.55
CA TRP A 74 -6.59 -10.31 21.64
C TRP A 74 -5.88 -10.43 20.28
N PRO A 75 -5.34 -9.34 19.70
CA PRO A 75 -4.58 -9.42 18.45
C PRO A 75 -3.26 -10.20 18.67
N GLY A 76 -3.08 -11.30 17.94
CA GLY A 76 -1.89 -12.17 18.04
C GLY A 76 -2.09 -13.46 18.86
N ARG A 77 -3.27 -13.66 19.47
CA ARG A 77 -3.69 -14.99 19.96
C ARG A 77 -4.65 -15.64 18.95
N ARG A 78 -5.07 -16.88 19.24
CA ARG A 78 -6.06 -17.60 18.41
C ARG A 78 -7.26 -16.66 18.16
N PRO A 79 -7.65 -16.39 16.90
CA PRO A 79 -8.61 -15.32 16.56
C PRO A 79 -9.98 -15.40 17.25
N LYS A 80 -10.31 -16.54 17.87
CA LYS A 80 -11.59 -16.81 18.51
C LYS A 80 -11.59 -16.61 20.02
N GLU A 81 -10.43 -16.46 20.65
CA GLU A 81 -10.34 -16.37 22.10
C GLU A 81 -10.56 -14.92 22.55
N LYS A 82 -11.64 -14.68 23.31
CA LYS A 82 -11.87 -13.38 23.95
C LYS A 82 -11.49 -13.43 25.41
N PHE A 83 -11.21 -12.28 25.97
CA PHE A 83 -10.80 -12.13 27.35
C PHE A 83 -11.65 -11.09 28.06
N CYS A 84 -11.86 -11.28 29.36
CA CYS A 84 -12.42 -10.28 30.25
C CYS A 84 -11.48 -10.02 31.43
N PHE A 85 -11.63 -8.85 32.05
CA PHE A 85 -10.88 -8.51 33.25
C PHE A 85 -11.48 -9.21 34.48
N VAL A 86 -10.65 -9.97 35.21
CA VAL A 86 -11.09 -10.78 36.37
C VAL A 86 -11.93 -9.97 37.34
N LYS A 87 -11.43 -8.79 37.75
CA LYS A 87 -12.12 -7.92 38.71
C LYS A 87 -13.49 -7.45 38.22
N GLU A 88 -13.65 -7.25 36.91
CA GLU A 88 -14.93 -6.81 36.35
C GLU A 88 -15.95 -7.95 36.33
N LYS A 89 -15.52 -9.17 35.99
CA LYS A 89 -16.35 -10.37 36.13
C LYS A 89 -16.78 -10.57 37.59
N ASP A 90 -15.83 -10.56 38.52
CA ASP A 90 -16.11 -10.84 39.92
C ASP A 90 -17.05 -9.77 40.51
N GLY A 91 -16.81 -8.49 40.21
CA GLY A 91 -17.70 -7.40 40.58
C GLY A 91 -19.10 -7.52 39.95
N PHE A 92 -19.20 -8.01 38.72
CA PHE A 92 -20.50 -8.30 38.09
C PHE A 92 -21.24 -9.43 38.82
N VAL A 93 -20.57 -10.55 39.11
CA VAL A 93 -21.17 -11.70 39.80
C VAL A 93 -21.65 -11.31 41.19
N GLN A 94 -20.82 -10.59 41.95
CA GLN A 94 -21.18 -10.09 43.27
C GLN A 94 -22.42 -9.19 43.23
N ALA A 95 -22.44 -8.20 42.33
CA ALA A 95 -23.58 -7.29 42.20
C ALA A 95 -24.85 -8.00 41.72
N PHE A 96 -24.73 -8.97 40.80
CA PHE A 96 -25.86 -9.73 40.30
C PHE A 96 -26.49 -10.62 41.38
N ASN A 97 -25.67 -11.26 42.21
CA ASN A 97 -26.13 -12.09 43.31
C ASN A 97 -26.79 -11.28 44.44
N ALA A 98 -26.37 -10.03 44.63
CA ALA A 98 -26.98 -9.12 45.60
C ALA A 98 -28.39 -8.64 45.20
N CYS A 99 -28.77 -8.70 43.92
CA CYS A 99 -30.12 -8.35 43.48
C CYS A 99 -31.16 -9.39 43.93
N GLN A 100 -32.10 -8.96 44.78
CA GLN A 100 -33.25 -9.76 45.23
C GLN A 100 -34.46 -9.54 44.31
N GLY A 101 -35.04 -10.63 43.81
CA GLY A 101 -36.20 -10.59 42.92
C GLY A 101 -35.87 -10.67 41.42
N LYS A 102 -36.89 -11.05 40.63
CA LYS A 102 -36.74 -11.27 39.18
C LYS A 102 -36.65 -9.96 38.41
N ASP A 103 -37.43 -8.96 38.80
CA ASP A 103 -37.52 -7.69 38.08
C ASP A 103 -36.27 -6.83 38.30
N THR A 104 -35.78 -6.74 39.54
CA THR A 104 -34.53 -6.05 39.87
C THR A 104 -33.33 -6.64 39.10
N ARG A 105 -33.26 -7.97 38.97
CA ARG A 105 -32.22 -8.65 38.15
C ARG A 105 -32.37 -8.32 36.68
N LYS A 106 -33.60 -8.25 36.15
CA LYS A 106 -33.85 -7.90 34.74
C LYS A 106 -33.41 -6.46 34.45
N GLU A 107 -33.72 -5.52 35.34
CA GLU A 107 -33.30 -4.12 35.24
C GLU A 107 -31.77 -3.98 35.33
N PHE A 108 -31.14 -4.68 36.29
CA PHE A 108 -29.69 -4.70 36.41
C PHE A 108 -29.01 -5.21 35.13
N LEU A 109 -29.51 -6.31 34.56
CA LEU A 109 -28.99 -6.86 33.30
C LEU A 109 -29.21 -5.91 32.13
N ALA A 110 -30.38 -5.27 32.03
CA ALA A 110 -30.65 -4.29 30.98
C ALA A 110 -29.66 -3.11 31.07
N LYS A 111 -29.47 -2.57 32.28
CA LYS A 111 -28.51 -1.49 32.55
C LYS A 111 -27.06 -1.91 32.23
N ARG A 112 -26.66 -3.13 32.62
CA ARG A 112 -25.32 -3.65 32.33
C ARG A 112 -25.08 -3.86 30.84
N LYS A 113 -26.03 -4.47 30.12
CA LYS A 113 -25.94 -4.64 28.66
C LYS A 113 -25.83 -3.31 27.94
N ALA A 114 -26.65 -2.32 28.33
CA ALA A 114 -26.56 -0.97 27.79
C ALA A 114 -25.18 -0.34 28.03
N GLY A 115 -24.62 -0.50 29.24
CA GLY A 115 -23.27 -0.01 29.57
C GLY A 115 -22.13 -0.73 28.85
N VAL A 116 -22.25 -2.05 28.62
CA VAL A 116 -21.29 -2.80 27.79
C VAL A 116 -21.35 -2.34 26.33
N LYS A 117 -22.57 -2.20 25.78
CA LYS A 117 -22.77 -1.70 24.42
C LYS A 117 -22.17 -0.29 24.25
N ALA A 118 -22.51 0.64 25.15
CA ALA A 118 -21.98 2.01 25.10
C ALA A 118 -20.44 2.06 25.18
N ARG A 119 -19.82 1.19 25.99
CA ARG A 119 -18.35 1.09 26.06
C ARG A 119 -17.75 0.53 24.78
N LYS A 120 -18.38 -0.47 24.17
CA LYS A 120 -17.95 -1.03 22.89
C LYS A 120 -18.03 0.04 21.80
N ASP A 121 -19.18 0.68 21.66
CA ASP A 121 -19.40 1.74 20.66
C ASP A 121 -18.38 2.89 20.84
N TRP A 122 -18.09 3.28 22.09
CA TRP A 122 -17.03 4.25 22.39
C TRP A 122 -15.63 3.76 22.02
N ALA A 123 -15.28 2.52 22.36
CA ALA A 123 -13.98 1.94 22.03
C ALA A 123 -13.77 1.84 20.50
N ASP A 124 -14.80 1.44 19.77
CA ASP A 124 -14.82 1.38 18.31
C ASP A 124 -14.61 2.80 17.72
N SER A 125 -15.32 3.81 18.25
CA SER A 125 -15.15 5.21 17.85
C SER A 125 -13.74 5.75 18.14
N VAL A 126 -13.16 5.45 19.31
CA VAL A 126 -11.77 5.83 19.64
C VAL A 126 -10.78 5.17 18.69
N SER A 127 -10.96 3.89 18.37
CA SER A 127 -10.12 3.14 17.43
C SER A 127 -10.19 3.74 16.02
N GLU A 128 -11.39 4.08 15.55
CA GLU A 128 -11.60 4.72 14.26
C GLU A 128 -10.94 6.11 14.21
N ASN A 129 -11.15 6.94 15.24
CA ASN A 129 -10.54 8.26 15.33
C ASN A 129 -9.01 8.18 15.35
N ARG A 130 -8.44 7.23 16.10
CA ARG A 130 -7.00 7.01 16.13
C ARG A 130 -6.48 6.56 14.78
N SER A 131 -7.21 5.69 14.08
CA SER A 131 -6.84 5.22 12.74
C SER A 131 -6.82 6.36 11.73
N LYS A 132 -7.83 7.26 11.78
CA LYS A 132 -7.87 8.49 10.97
C LYS A 132 -6.70 9.42 11.27
N GLU A 133 -6.41 9.67 12.55
CA GLU A 133 -5.27 10.50 12.97
C GLU A 133 -3.94 9.95 12.44
N LEU A 134 -3.71 8.65 12.57
CA LEU A 134 -2.49 8.01 12.08
C LEU A 134 -2.37 8.11 10.55
N GLU A 135 -3.49 7.98 9.84
CA GLU A 135 -3.53 8.11 8.39
C GLU A 135 -3.27 9.56 7.93
N ASP A 136 -3.81 10.54 8.65
CA ASP A 136 -3.53 11.95 8.40
C ASP A 136 -2.04 12.27 8.62
N ILE A 137 -1.43 11.69 9.66
CA ILE A 137 0.03 11.82 9.90
C ILE A 137 0.82 11.21 8.73
N ARG A 138 0.45 10.03 8.22
CA ARG A 138 1.12 9.41 7.05
C ARG A 138 0.98 10.29 5.81
N LYS A 139 -0.20 10.83 5.54
CA LYS A 139 -0.45 11.73 4.41
C LYS A 139 0.38 13.02 4.51
N GLN A 140 0.42 13.63 5.70
CA GLN A 140 1.24 14.82 5.95
C GLN A 140 2.73 14.53 5.76
N ARG A 141 3.20 13.39 6.29
CA ARG A 141 4.58 12.93 6.12
C ARG A 141 4.92 12.70 4.65
N SER A 142 4.08 11.99 3.91
CA SER A 142 4.26 11.72 2.48
C SER A 142 4.39 13.01 1.68
N LYS A 143 3.48 13.99 1.89
CA LYS A 143 3.55 15.31 1.26
C LYS A 143 4.82 16.09 1.62
N ALA A 144 5.27 16.01 2.87
CA ALA A 144 6.48 16.69 3.31
C ALA A 144 7.74 16.10 2.65
N ILE A 145 7.83 14.78 2.55
CA ILE A 145 8.90 14.08 1.84
C ILE A 145 8.87 14.45 0.35
N GLU A 146 7.69 14.41 -0.26
CA GLU A 146 7.49 14.78 -1.67
C GLU A 146 7.98 16.21 -1.96
N SER A 147 7.60 17.17 -1.11
CA SER A 147 8.03 18.56 -1.24
C SER A 147 9.54 18.72 -1.13
N ARG A 148 10.20 17.99 -0.22
CA ARG A 148 11.66 18.02 -0.07
C ARG A 148 12.35 17.43 -1.31
N LEU A 149 11.94 16.24 -1.76
CA LEU A 149 12.49 15.62 -2.97
C LEU A 149 12.29 16.50 -4.22
N THR A 150 11.14 17.15 -4.33
CA THR A 150 10.87 18.09 -5.43
C THR A 150 11.82 19.29 -5.37
N SER A 151 12.07 19.86 -4.18
CA SER A 151 13.04 20.95 -4.01
C SER A 151 14.48 20.55 -4.31
N LEU A 152 14.82 19.26 -4.22
CA LEU A 152 16.11 18.69 -4.59
C LEU A 152 16.20 18.33 -6.09
N GLY A 153 15.16 18.61 -6.89
CA GLY A 153 15.16 18.43 -8.34
C GLY A 153 14.51 17.14 -8.84
N HIS A 154 13.91 16.33 -7.97
CA HIS A 154 13.25 15.06 -8.35
C HIS A 154 11.76 15.21 -8.69
N GLY A 155 11.31 16.41 -9.07
CA GLY A 155 9.90 16.67 -9.38
C GLY A 155 9.33 15.78 -10.49
N LYS A 156 10.12 15.51 -11.54
CA LYS A 156 9.70 14.64 -12.66
C LYS A 156 9.51 13.19 -12.22
N GLU A 157 10.38 12.68 -11.36
CA GLU A 157 10.28 11.33 -10.81
C GLU A 157 9.06 11.19 -9.89
N ILE A 158 8.75 12.21 -9.10
CA ILE A 158 7.54 12.25 -8.27
C ILE A 158 6.26 12.26 -9.13
N GLU A 159 6.21 13.09 -10.16
CA GLU A 159 5.08 13.14 -11.09
C GLU A 159 4.87 11.78 -11.78
N TYR A 160 5.96 11.19 -12.27
CA TYR A 160 5.95 9.85 -12.84
C TYR A 160 5.40 8.77 -11.88
N LEU A 161 5.79 8.80 -10.61
CA LEU A 161 5.26 7.89 -9.59
C LEU A 161 3.77 8.07 -9.35
N LYS A 162 3.27 9.32 -9.33
CA LYS A 162 1.84 9.60 -9.19
C LYS A 162 1.03 9.06 -10.36
N ASP A 163 1.57 9.18 -11.57
CA ASP A 163 0.93 8.63 -12.76
C ASP A 163 0.92 7.09 -12.70
N LEU A 164 2.03 6.45 -12.31
CA LEU A 164 2.09 5.01 -12.09
C LEU A 164 1.07 4.52 -11.04
N GLU A 165 0.89 5.26 -9.94
CA GLU A 165 -0.09 4.93 -8.90
C GLU A 165 -1.53 5.02 -9.40
N LYS A 166 -1.84 6.00 -10.27
CA LYS A 166 -3.19 6.24 -10.81
C LYS A 166 -3.57 5.33 -11.97
N THR A 167 -2.68 5.22 -12.97
CA THR A 167 -3.00 4.61 -14.28
C THR A 167 -2.11 3.42 -14.62
N GLY A 168 -0.99 3.26 -13.92
CA GLY A 168 0.01 2.25 -14.24
C GLY A 168 -0.52 0.83 -14.10
N SER A 169 -0.42 0.07 -15.19
CA SER A 169 -0.66 -1.38 -15.20
C SER A 169 0.29 -2.10 -14.21
N LEU A 170 -0.13 -3.26 -13.68
CA LEU A 170 0.75 -4.13 -12.88
C LEU A 170 2.06 -4.47 -13.60
N SER A 171 2.04 -4.58 -14.93
CA SER A 171 3.24 -4.83 -15.72
C SER A 171 4.23 -3.66 -15.70
N GLU A 172 3.73 -2.43 -15.62
CA GLU A 172 4.54 -1.20 -15.59
C GLU A 172 5.12 -0.93 -14.21
N ARG A 173 4.48 -1.45 -13.16
CA ARG A 173 4.97 -1.37 -11.77
C ARG A 173 6.05 -2.40 -11.46
N ARG A 174 6.30 -3.37 -12.34
CA ARG A 174 7.25 -4.45 -12.07
C ARG A 174 8.67 -3.90 -11.89
N GLY A 175 9.24 -4.19 -10.72
CA GLY A 175 10.60 -3.77 -10.38
C GLY A 175 10.69 -2.41 -9.69
N LEU A 176 9.56 -1.79 -9.33
CA LEU A 176 9.54 -0.54 -8.57
C LEU A 176 8.53 -0.61 -7.41
N ILE A 177 8.98 -0.24 -6.21
CA ILE A 177 8.10 -0.06 -5.05
C ILE A 177 7.43 1.32 -5.19
N LEU A 178 6.11 1.39 -4.98
CA LEU A 178 5.35 2.65 -5.06
C LEU A 178 5.78 3.63 -3.96
N PHE A 179 5.61 4.93 -4.21
CA PHE A 179 6.02 5.97 -3.26
C PHE A 179 5.26 5.84 -1.94
N SER A 180 3.94 5.64 -2.03
CA SER A 180 3.08 5.35 -0.87
C SER A 180 3.46 4.06 -0.15
N ASP A 181 4.17 3.15 -0.83
CA ASP A 181 4.58 1.87 -0.29
C ASP A 181 5.93 1.86 0.43
N GLN A 182 6.73 2.91 0.27
CA GLN A 182 8.03 3.04 0.91
C GLN A 182 7.92 3.06 2.43
N TRP A 183 8.83 2.35 3.10
CA TRP A 183 8.85 2.23 4.56
C TRP A 183 9.00 3.59 5.23
N GLU A 184 9.91 4.42 4.71
CA GLU A 184 10.23 5.76 5.17
C GLU A 184 9.01 6.69 5.09
N VAL A 185 8.12 6.44 4.14
CA VAL A 185 6.90 7.24 3.86
C VAL A 185 5.72 6.76 4.72
N LYS A 186 5.56 5.44 4.92
CA LYS A 186 4.45 4.82 5.66
C LYS A 186 4.45 5.05 7.17
N GLN A 187 5.52 5.62 7.73
CA GLN A 187 5.65 5.80 9.17
C GLN A 187 4.59 6.77 9.71
N SER A 188 3.89 6.37 10.77
CA SER A 188 2.91 7.20 11.49
C SER A 188 3.59 8.17 12.46
N LYS A 189 4.63 8.88 11.99
CA LYS A 189 5.37 9.88 12.74
C LYS A 189 5.57 11.13 11.88
N PRO A 190 5.34 12.34 12.41
CA PRO A 190 5.65 13.57 11.69
C PRO A 190 7.08 13.59 11.17
N LEU A 191 7.28 14.16 9.98
CA LEU A 191 8.61 14.39 9.44
C LEU A 191 9.24 15.60 10.15
N THR A 192 10.38 15.39 10.80
CA THR A 192 11.19 16.44 11.43
C THR A 192 12.52 16.54 10.70
N ASP A 193 13.24 17.66 10.82
CA ASP A 193 14.53 17.83 10.12
C ASP A 193 15.55 16.75 10.51
N LYS A 194 15.60 16.38 11.80
CA LYS A 194 16.46 15.28 12.27
C LYS A 194 16.10 13.94 11.61
N ASN A 195 14.80 13.63 11.52
CA ASN A 195 14.35 12.40 10.88
C ASN A 195 14.56 12.44 9.37
N TRP A 196 14.41 13.60 8.73
CA TRP A 196 14.68 13.81 7.32
C TRP A 196 16.14 13.49 6.99
N ASN A 197 17.09 14.08 7.72
CA ASN A 197 18.52 13.86 7.50
C ASN A 197 18.91 12.38 7.63
N SER A 198 18.18 11.61 8.45
CA SER A 198 18.40 10.16 8.61
C SER A 198 17.88 9.32 7.43
N ILE A 199 16.86 9.79 6.71
CA ILE A 199 16.24 9.04 5.60
C ILE A 199 16.59 9.61 4.22
N GLU A 200 17.17 10.79 4.17
CA GLU A 200 17.46 11.52 2.93
C GLU A 200 18.27 10.67 1.95
N GLY A 201 19.36 10.05 2.42
CA GLY A 201 20.18 9.17 1.58
C GLY A 201 19.39 8.04 0.93
N THR A 202 18.59 7.31 1.72
CA THR A 202 17.72 6.22 1.23
C THR A 202 16.70 6.73 0.21
N MET A 203 16.10 7.89 0.46
CA MET A 203 15.12 8.46 -0.45
C MET A 203 15.75 8.95 -1.76
N LEU A 204 16.98 9.46 -1.73
CA LEU A 204 17.73 9.87 -2.92
C LEU A 204 18.16 8.67 -3.77
N GLU A 205 18.62 7.59 -3.13
CA GLU A 205 18.90 6.32 -3.81
C GLU A 205 17.64 5.78 -4.50
N TYR A 206 16.51 5.75 -3.79
CA TYR A 206 15.23 5.37 -4.37
C TYR A 206 14.82 6.28 -5.54
N MET A 207 15.02 7.60 -5.47
CA MET A 207 14.75 8.49 -6.61
C MET A 207 15.64 8.20 -7.82
N GLN A 208 16.86 7.72 -7.62
CA GLN A 208 17.74 7.32 -8.72
C GLN A 208 17.24 6.05 -9.41
N ASP A 209 16.70 5.09 -8.65
CA ASP A 209 16.04 3.91 -9.21
C ASP A 209 14.80 4.29 -10.01
N VAL A 210 13.96 5.18 -9.46
CA VAL A 210 12.76 5.70 -10.14
C VAL A 210 13.14 6.40 -11.43
N LYS A 211 14.18 7.24 -11.43
CA LYS A 211 14.69 7.92 -12.62
C LYS A 211 15.14 6.91 -13.68
N THR A 212 15.89 5.89 -13.28
CA THR A 212 16.35 4.83 -14.20
C THR A 212 15.16 4.07 -14.80
N HIS A 213 14.16 3.76 -13.98
CA HIS A 213 12.92 3.12 -14.43
C HIS A 213 12.15 4.00 -15.42
N ARG A 214 11.96 5.30 -15.10
CA ARG A 214 11.29 6.29 -15.97
C ARG A 214 11.98 6.39 -17.32
N LEU A 215 13.30 6.59 -17.34
CA LEU A 215 14.07 6.71 -18.58
C LEU A 215 14.02 5.43 -19.42
N LYS A 216 14.01 4.25 -18.79
CA LYS A 216 13.83 2.97 -19.49
C LYS A 216 12.45 2.87 -20.13
N LYS A 217 11.39 3.29 -19.43
CA LYS A 217 10.02 3.32 -19.97
C LYS A 217 9.92 4.29 -21.16
N GLU A 218 10.38 5.54 -20.99
CA GLU A 218 10.39 6.55 -22.07
C GLU A 218 11.15 6.05 -23.30
N ARG A 219 12.30 5.41 -23.11
CA ARG A 219 13.06 4.80 -24.21
C ARG A 219 12.27 3.69 -24.90
N ASN A 220 11.64 2.80 -24.14
CA ASN A 220 10.87 1.70 -24.72
C ASN A 220 9.65 2.20 -25.49
N GLU A 221 8.96 3.21 -24.99
CA GLU A 221 7.83 3.86 -25.66
C GLU A 221 8.26 4.52 -26.95
N LEU A 222 9.37 5.27 -26.94
CA LEU A 222 9.94 5.88 -28.15
C LEU A 222 10.31 4.82 -29.20
N LEU A 223 11.01 3.76 -28.80
CA LEU A 223 11.38 2.67 -29.71
C LEU A 223 10.15 1.95 -30.25
N SER A 224 9.14 1.74 -29.42
CA SER A 224 7.86 1.16 -29.83
C SER A 224 7.16 2.04 -30.87
N ALA A 225 7.05 3.35 -30.62
CA ALA A 225 6.44 4.30 -31.54
C ALA A 225 7.14 4.32 -32.91
N ARG A 226 8.48 4.35 -32.92
CA ARG A 226 9.27 4.29 -34.17
C ARG A 226 9.07 2.98 -34.93
N ARG A 227 9.06 1.84 -34.22
CA ARG A 227 8.80 0.53 -34.82
C ARG A 227 7.39 0.43 -35.42
N SER A 228 6.39 0.99 -34.74
CA SER A 228 5.01 1.06 -35.23
C SER A 228 4.93 1.89 -36.51
N LEU A 229 5.55 3.07 -36.55
CA LEU A 229 5.61 3.91 -37.75
C LEU A 229 6.22 3.16 -38.93
N ILE A 230 7.36 2.49 -38.74
CA ILE A 230 7.99 1.66 -39.77
C ILE A 230 7.08 0.50 -40.19
N ALA A 231 6.39 -0.13 -39.24
CA ALA A 231 5.46 -1.22 -39.54
C ALA A 231 4.26 -0.75 -40.38
N ASP A 232 3.75 0.45 -40.11
CA ASP A 232 2.63 1.04 -40.83
C ASP A 232 3.01 1.39 -42.28
N GLU A 233 4.19 1.99 -42.48
CA GLU A 233 4.71 2.26 -43.84
C GLU A 233 5.04 0.96 -44.58
N TRP A 234 5.66 -0.03 -43.93
CA TRP A 234 5.90 -1.34 -44.53
C TRP A 234 4.60 -2.00 -45.00
N ARG A 235 3.54 -1.97 -44.19
CA ARG A 235 2.23 -2.51 -44.58
C ARG A 235 1.63 -1.76 -45.77
N SER A 236 1.91 -0.47 -45.90
CA SER A 236 1.39 0.36 -46.99
C SER A 236 2.10 0.11 -48.32
N CYS A 237 3.41 -0.22 -48.30
CA CYS A 237 4.19 -0.44 -49.52
C CYS A 237 4.39 -1.92 -49.90
N ARG A 238 4.02 -2.87 -49.03
CA ARG A 238 4.19 -4.31 -49.30
C ARG A 238 3.22 -4.79 -50.39
N SER A 239 3.74 -5.52 -51.37
CA SER A 239 2.94 -6.21 -52.40
C SER A 239 1.97 -7.25 -51.80
N PRO A 240 0.89 -7.63 -52.50
CA PRO A 240 -0.09 -8.62 -52.04
C PRO A 240 0.55 -9.95 -51.60
N SER A 241 -0.14 -10.72 -50.75
CA SER A 241 0.40 -11.84 -49.96
C SER A 241 1.01 -13.02 -50.73
N ASN A 242 0.95 -13.02 -52.06
CA ASN A 242 1.40 -14.13 -52.89
C ASN A 242 2.90 -14.07 -53.18
N GLU A 243 3.59 -13.00 -52.79
CA GLU A 243 5.03 -12.87 -52.97
C GLU A 243 5.82 -13.26 -51.72
N PHE A 244 6.95 -13.95 -51.94
CA PHE A 244 7.96 -14.19 -50.92
C PHE A 244 8.55 -12.85 -50.46
N GLN A 245 8.24 -12.41 -49.25
CA GLN A 245 8.51 -11.05 -48.77
C GLN A 245 9.12 -11.10 -47.36
N PRO A 246 9.99 -10.13 -47.00
CA PRO A 246 10.56 -10.03 -45.66
C PRO A 246 9.48 -9.93 -44.57
N SER A 247 9.76 -10.50 -43.40
CA SER A 247 8.91 -10.29 -42.23
C SER A 247 9.12 -8.88 -41.65
N LEU A 248 8.22 -8.45 -40.76
CA LEU A 248 8.40 -7.16 -40.08
C LEU A 248 9.70 -7.10 -39.25
N LEU A 249 10.14 -8.24 -38.71
CA LEU A 249 11.40 -8.31 -37.97
C LEU A 249 12.60 -8.10 -38.91
N ASP A 250 12.58 -8.67 -40.11
CA ASP A 250 13.60 -8.43 -41.14
C ASP A 250 13.66 -6.94 -41.50
N ILE A 251 12.50 -6.29 -41.66
CA ILE A 251 12.41 -4.85 -41.93
C ILE A 251 12.99 -4.02 -40.77
N TRP A 252 12.71 -4.36 -39.51
CA TRP A 252 13.29 -3.63 -38.37
C TRP A 252 14.81 -3.83 -38.24
N LEU A 253 15.33 -4.98 -38.66
CA LEU A 253 16.77 -5.30 -38.62
C LEU A 253 17.53 -4.77 -39.84
N TRP A 254 16.83 -4.44 -40.92
CA TRP A 254 17.43 -3.82 -42.10
C TRP A 254 18.10 -2.49 -41.73
N LYS A 255 19.36 -2.32 -42.16
CA LYS A 255 20.24 -1.20 -41.78
C LYS A 255 19.58 0.19 -41.85
N GLU A 256 18.80 0.46 -42.90
CA GLU A 256 18.18 1.77 -43.10
C GLU A 256 17.07 2.04 -42.08
N MET A 257 16.27 1.03 -41.74
CA MET A 257 15.20 1.15 -40.75
C MET A 257 15.74 1.10 -39.33
N LYS A 258 16.73 0.24 -39.10
CA LYS A 258 17.47 0.16 -37.83
C LYS A 258 18.10 1.50 -37.48
N TYR A 259 18.66 2.21 -38.46
CA TYR A 259 19.15 3.57 -38.29
C TYR A 259 18.08 4.49 -37.68
N PHE A 260 16.88 4.55 -38.27
CA PHE A 260 15.78 5.36 -37.73
C PHE A 260 15.34 4.95 -36.32
N ILE A 261 15.28 3.64 -36.05
CA ILE A 261 14.92 3.11 -34.71
C ILE A 261 15.95 3.56 -33.67
N ASP A 262 17.24 3.45 -34.00
CA ASP A 262 18.35 3.67 -33.07
C ASP A 262 18.79 5.15 -32.95
N LEU A 263 18.18 6.06 -33.72
CA LEU A 263 18.45 7.51 -33.62
C LEU A 263 18.34 8.03 -32.17
N PRO A 264 19.13 9.03 -31.77
CA PRO A 264 18.97 9.67 -30.46
C PRO A 264 17.53 10.15 -30.19
N PRO A 265 17.07 10.19 -28.93
CA PRO A 265 15.74 10.71 -28.57
C PRO A 265 15.50 12.17 -28.96
N SER A 266 16.56 12.96 -29.17
CA SER A 266 16.49 14.35 -29.62
C SER A 266 16.05 14.50 -31.08
N ILE A 267 16.02 13.43 -31.86
CA ILE A 267 15.63 13.45 -33.27
C ILE A 267 14.26 12.80 -33.42
N THR A 268 13.28 13.60 -33.82
CA THR A 268 11.94 13.14 -34.18
C THR A 268 11.98 12.46 -35.55
N VAL A 269 11.57 11.20 -35.60
CA VAL A 269 11.45 10.46 -36.87
C VAL A 269 10.04 10.69 -37.40
N THR A 270 9.94 11.25 -38.62
CA THR A 270 8.64 11.47 -39.27
C THR A 270 8.32 10.37 -40.26
N THR A 271 7.04 10.28 -40.63
CA THR A 271 6.54 9.32 -41.60
C THR A 271 7.19 9.52 -42.97
N GLU A 272 7.39 10.76 -43.39
CA GLU A 272 8.01 11.10 -44.68
C GLU A 272 9.46 10.61 -44.75
N MET A 273 10.25 10.81 -43.69
CA MET A 273 11.64 10.33 -43.64
C MET A 273 11.73 8.82 -43.85
N VAL A 274 10.81 8.06 -43.23
CA VAL A 274 10.76 6.60 -43.36
C VAL A 274 10.26 6.20 -44.74
N ARG A 275 9.21 6.86 -45.26
CA ARG A 275 8.66 6.60 -46.59
C ARG A 275 9.67 6.87 -47.70
N ASP A 276 10.40 7.97 -47.63
CA ASP A 276 11.41 8.33 -48.63
C ASP A 276 12.54 7.30 -48.65
N ALA A 277 13.02 6.90 -47.48
CA ALA A 277 14.04 5.85 -47.36
C ALA A 277 13.55 4.49 -47.87
N MET A 278 12.31 4.11 -47.55
CA MET A 278 11.70 2.89 -48.07
C MET A 278 11.55 2.97 -49.59
N THR A 279 10.93 4.02 -50.13
CA THR A 279 10.70 4.17 -51.58
C THR A 279 12.00 4.08 -52.37
N LEU A 280 13.08 4.68 -51.87
CA LEU A 280 14.37 4.73 -52.56
C LEU A 280 15.16 3.41 -52.43
N ARG A 281 15.12 2.73 -51.29
CA ARG A 281 16.07 1.64 -50.95
C ARG A 281 15.43 0.27 -50.78
N LEU A 282 14.12 0.20 -50.57
CA LEU A 282 13.40 -1.04 -50.31
C LEU A 282 13.44 -2.04 -51.47
N PRO A 283 13.29 -1.64 -52.75
CA PRO A 283 13.33 -2.61 -53.85
C PRO A 283 14.64 -3.40 -53.89
N ALA A 284 15.78 -2.71 -53.75
CA ALA A 284 17.10 -3.35 -53.72
C ALA A 284 17.26 -4.29 -52.53
N PHE A 285 16.76 -3.89 -51.35
CA PHE A 285 16.78 -4.73 -50.15
C PHE A 285 15.94 -6.00 -50.31
N ILE A 286 14.72 -5.90 -50.88
CA ILE A 286 13.86 -7.06 -51.10
C ILE A 286 14.54 -8.06 -52.05
N THR A 287 15.16 -7.58 -53.14
CA THR A 287 15.90 -8.45 -54.07
C THR A 287 17.04 -9.17 -53.35
N SER A 288 17.92 -8.44 -52.64
CA SER A 288 19.06 -9.08 -51.96
C SER A 288 18.62 -10.06 -50.87
N TRP A 289 17.60 -9.70 -50.08
CA TRP A 289 17.06 -10.57 -49.03
C TRP A 289 16.45 -11.86 -49.60
N ARG A 290 15.75 -11.76 -50.74
CA ARG A 290 15.19 -12.94 -51.42
C ARG A 290 16.29 -13.87 -51.92
N ASP A 291 17.31 -13.32 -52.57
CA ASP A 291 18.43 -14.09 -53.11
C ASP A 291 19.17 -14.84 -51.99
N GLU A 292 19.43 -14.17 -50.86
CA GLU A 292 20.06 -14.78 -49.68
C GLU A 292 19.22 -15.93 -49.11
N ARG A 293 17.91 -15.74 -48.92
CA ARG A 293 17.02 -16.78 -48.38
C ARG A 293 16.84 -17.97 -49.33
N LEU A 294 16.79 -17.74 -50.63
CA LEU A 294 16.72 -18.81 -51.63
C LEU A 294 18.01 -19.65 -51.65
N LEU A 295 19.17 -19.01 -51.51
CA LEU A 295 20.45 -19.70 -51.37
C LEU A 295 20.48 -20.56 -50.10
N GLU A 296 20.07 -20.02 -48.94
CA GLU A 296 19.98 -20.77 -47.69
C GLU A 296 19.07 -22.01 -47.80
N MET A 297 17.91 -21.87 -48.46
CA MET A 297 17.00 -22.99 -48.69
C MET A 297 17.58 -24.04 -49.63
N SER A 298 18.33 -23.64 -50.65
CA SER A 298 18.98 -24.57 -51.58
C SER A 298 20.10 -25.39 -50.92
N CYS A 299 20.85 -24.79 -49.98
CA CYS A 299 21.94 -25.45 -49.26
C CYS A 299 21.48 -26.42 -48.17
N THR A 300 20.26 -26.26 -47.65
CA THR A 300 19.74 -27.11 -46.55
C THR A 300 19.04 -28.37 -47.03
N MET A 301 18.76 -28.48 -48.34
CA MET A 301 18.11 -29.65 -48.95
C MET A 301 19.05 -30.55 -49.76
N GLY A 302 20.35 -30.23 -49.84
CA GLY A 302 21.38 -31.05 -50.46
C GLY A 302 22.32 -31.65 -49.43
#